data_AF-A0A9N7H119-F1
#
_entry.id   AF-A0A9N7H119-F1
#
_cell.length_a   1.000
_cell.length_b   1.000
_cell.length_c   1.000
_cell.angle_alpha   90.00
_cell.angle_beta   90.00
_cell.angle_gamma   90.00
#
_symmetry.space_group_name_H-M   'P 1'
#
loop_
_entity.id
_entity.type
_entity.pdbx_description
1 polymer ?
#
loop_
_entity_poly.entity_id
_entity_poly.type
_entity_poly.pdbx_seq_one_letter_code
_entity_poly.pdbx_strand_id
1 'polypeptide(L)'
;MTSDEAYATLFGEPDPIRRGKRWAETVWGVNGLPLREAQRLVQAEAEAMRNRLKDAPCARFEHEGIPLVDRHVGYFTVAAKARLYDLYMAHQHHRGHA
;
A
#
# COMPACT_ATOMS: atom_id res chain seq x y z
N MET A 1 3.83 -21.68 -11.72
CA MET A 1 3.07 -20.56 -11.15
C MET A 1 4.05 -19.68 -10.39
N THR A 2 4.21 -18.44 -10.82
CA THR A 2 5.06 -17.46 -10.11
C THR A 2 4.32 -16.92 -8.88
N SER A 3 5.04 -16.32 -7.93
CA SER A 3 4.41 -15.67 -6.76
C SER A 3 3.40 -14.60 -7.19
N ASP A 4 3.70 -13.85 -8.25
CA ASP A 4 2.80 -12.80 -8.76
C ASP A 4 1.50 -13.38 -9.36
N GLU A 5 1.57 -14.52 -10.06
CA GLU A 5 0.39 -15.21 -10.62
C GLU A 5 -0.52 -15.74 -9.51
N ALA A 6 0.07 -16.29 -8.44
CA ALA A 6 -0.69 -16.75 -7.28
C ALA A 6 -1.40 -15.60 -6.56
N TYR A 7 -0.73 -14.45 -6.41
CA TYR A 7 -1.32 -13.24 -5.84
C TYR A 7 -2.45 -12.69 -6.71
N ALA A 8 -2.24 -12.58 -8.02
CA ALA A 8 -3.26 -12.12 -8.95
C ALA A 8 -4.50 -13.02 -8.92
N THR A 9 -4.32 -14.34 -8.78
CA THR A 9 -5.43 -15.30 -8.72
C THR A 9 -6.22 -15.17 -7.41
N LEU A 10 -5.54 -14.98 -6.28
CA LEU A 10 -6.20 -14.93 -4.96
C LEU A 10 -6.83 -13.56 -4.65
N PHE A 11 -6.15 -12.48 -5.04
CA PHE A 11 -6.50 -11.10 -4.67
C PHE A 11 -7.04 -10.26 -5.83
N GLY A 12 -7.00 -10.76 -7.07
CA GLY A 12 -7.41 -10.00 -8.26
C GLY A 12 -6.47 -8.84 -8.62
N GLU A 13 -5.35 -8.71 -7.90
CA GLU A 13 -4.40 -7.60 -8.00
C GLU A 13 -2.95 -8.10 -7.85
N PRO A 14 -1.94 -7.37 -8.38
CA PRO A 14 -0.53 -7.71 -8.22
C PRO A 14 -0.06 -7.56 -6.76
N ASP A 15 1.13 -8.08 -6.46
CA ASP A 15 1.79 -8.02 -5.14
C ASP A 15 1.52 -6.70 -4.37
N PRO A 16 0.94 -6.76 -3.15
CA PRO A 16 0.57 -5.58 -2.36
C PRO A 16 1.75 -4.66 -2.03
N ILE A 17 2.97 -5.20 -1.94
CA ILE A 17 4.18 -4.42 -1.67
C ILE A 17 4.51 -3.53 -2.87
N ARG A 18 4.53 -4.11 -4.08
CA ARG A 18 4.75 -3.36 -5.33
C ARG A 18 3.64 -2.35 -5.58
N ARG A 19 2.39 -2.71 -5.25
CA ARG A 19 1.26 -1.79 -5.34
C ARG A 19 1.40 -0.62 -4.37
N GLY A 20 1.76 -0.87 -3.12
CA GLY A 20 1.96 0.17 -2.10
C GLY A 20 3.02 1.20 -2.48
N LYS A 21 4.17 0.74 -3.02
CA LYS A 21 5.23 1.64 -3.50
C LYS A 21 4.76 2.54 -4.65
N ARG A 22 4.13 1.97 -5.68
CA ARG A 22 3.62 2.75 -6.83
C ARG A 22 2.51 3.73 -6.43
N TRP A 23 1.62 3.30 -5.54
CA TRP A 23 0.57 4.17 -5.01
C TRP A 23 1.18 5.37 -4.27
N ALA A 24 2.20 5.15 -3.42
CA ALA A 24 2.90 6.23 -2.72
C ALA A 24 3.55 7.25 -3.68
N GLU A 25 4.19 6.77 -4.75
CA GLU A 25 4.78 7.63 -5.79
C GLU A 25 3.72 8.46 -6.53
N THR A 26 2.57 7.84 -6.81
CA THR A 26 1.44 8.51 -7.47
C THR A 26 0.84 9.60 -6.58
N VAL A 27 0.66 9.30 -5.30
CA VAL A 27 0.04 10.20 -4.32
C VAL A 27 0.97 11.36 -3.99
N TRP A 28 2.27 11.12 -3.83
CA TRP A 28 3.25 12.16 -3.47
C TRP A 28 3.29 13.35 -4.45
N GLY A 29 3.16 13.10 -5.75
CA GLY A 29 3.18 14.15 -6.79
C GLY A 29 4.50 14.94 -6.85
N VAL A 30 4.48 16.11 -7.53
CA VAL A 30 5.68 16.94 -7.77
C VAL A 30 6.03 17.83 -6.57
N ASN A 31 5.06 18.22 -5.74
CA ASN A 31 5.25 19.18 -4.65
C ASN A 31 5.36 18.54 -3.25
N GLY A 32 5.21 17.22 -3.18
CA GLY A 32 5.10 16.47 -1.93
C GLY A 32 3.79 16.74 -1.18
N LEU A 33 3.41 15.79 -0.32
CA LEU A 33 2.23 15.90 0.53
C LEU A 33 2.62 16.18 1.98
N PRO A 34 1.81 16.96 2.73
CA PRO A 34 1.93 17.02 4.19
C PRO A 34 1.80 15.61 4.78
N LEU A 35 2.67 15.27 5.75
CA LEU A 35 2.72 13.91 6.32
C LEU A 35 1.36 13.47 6.91
N ARG A 36 0.62 14.39 7.54
CA ARG A 36 -0.72 14.12 8.09
C ARG A 36 -1.73 13.75 7.01
N GLU A 37 -1.65 14.39 5.84
CA GLU A 37 -2.54 14.10 4.72
C GLU A 37 -2.18 12.76 4.06
N ALA A 38 -0.89 12.50 3.88
CA ALA A 38 -0.37 11.21 3.43
C ALA A 38 -0.84 10.06 4.32
N GLN A 39 -0.78 10.20 5.65
CA GLN A 39 -1.30 9.20 6.60
C GLN A 39 -2.80 8.95 6.44
N ARG A 40 -3.59 10.02 6.28
CA ARG A 40 -5.04 9.92 6.05
C ARG A 40 -5.37 9.17 4.75
N LEU A 41 -4.64 9.47 3.68
CA LEU A 41 -4.83 8.82 2.38
C LEU A 41 -4.47 7.33 2.42
N VAL A 42 -3.39 6.96 3.11
CA VAL A 42 -3.02 5.54 3.28
C VAL A 42 -4.13 4.78 4.00
N GLN A 43 -4.69 5.35 5.06
CA GLN A 43 -5.76 4.71 5.81
C GLN A 43 -7.04 4.54 4.97
N ALA A 44 -7.44 5.60 4.24
CA ALA A 44 -8.60 5.54 3.35
C ALA A 44 -8.41 4.48 2.25
N GLU A 45 -7.22 4.39 1.66
CA GLU A 45 -6.92 3.36 0.64
C GLU A 45 -6.91 1.94 1.23
N ALA A 46 -6.39 1.77 2.45
CA ALA A 46 -6.40 0.49 3.14
C ALA A 46 -7.84 0.00 3.43
N GLU A 47 -8.72 0.90 3.88
CA GLU A 47 -10.14 0.61 4.09
C GLU A 47 -10.85 0.28 2.76
N ALA A 48 -10.60 1.07 1.71
CA ALA A 48 -11.14 0.81 0.38
C ALA A 48 -10.66 -0.54 -0.19
N MET A 49 -9.41 -0.93 0.09
CA MET A 49 -8.86 -2.22 -0.30
C MET A 49 -9.55 -3.37 0.44
N ARG A 50 -9.70 -3.26 1.77
CA ARG A 50 -10.43 -4.27 2.55
C ARG A 50 -11.86 -4.44 2.02
N ASN A 51 -12.54 -3.34 1.69
CA ASN A 51 -13.90 -3.39 1.12
C ASN A 51 -13.96 -4.06 -0.25
N ARG A 52 -12.95 -3.87 -1.12
CA ARG A 52 -12.87 -4.56 -2.42
C ARG A 52 -12.61 -6.06 -2.25
N LEU A 53 -11.76 -6.42 -1.29
CA LEU A 53 -11.34 -7.81 -1.08
C LEU A 53 -12.32 -8.64 -0.25
N LYS A 54 -13.34 -8.02 0.37
CA LYS A 54 -14.29 -8.71 1.25
C LYS A 54 -15.01 -9.89 0.58
N ASP A 55 -15.25 -9.80 -0.73
CA ASP A 55 -15.95 -10.82 -1.53
C ASP A 55 -14.99 -11.59 -2.45
N ALA A 56 -13.68 -11.34 -2.37
CA ALA A 56 -12.68 -11.97 -3.22
C ALA A 56 -12.38 -13.41 -2.76
N PRO A 57 -11.83 -14.28 -3.63
CA PRO A 57 -11.45 -15.65 -3.25
C PRO A 57 -10.52 -15.71 -2.04
N CYS A 58 -9.68 -14.70 -1.80
CA CYS A 58 -8.82 -14.60 -0.63
C CYS A 58 -9.56 -14.42 0.70
N ALA A 59 -10.81 -13.93 0.71
CA ALA A 59 -11.55 -13.56 1.92
C ALA A 59 -11.84 -14.73 2.86
N ARG A 60 -11.93 -15.95 2.31
CA ARG A 60 -12.20 -17.18 3.07
C ARG A 60 -10.95 -17.82 3.69
N PHE A 61 -9.77 -17.26 3.45
CA PHE A 61 -8.50 -17.86 3.86
C PHE A 61 -7.86 -17.07 4.98
N GLU A 62 -7.19 -17.78 5.88
CA GLU A 62 -6.49 -17.24 7.02
C GLU A 62 -5.11 -17.89 7.15
N HIS A 63 -4.18 -17.20 7.80
CA HIS A 63 -2.88 -17.73 8.16
C HIS A 63 -2.55 -17.29 9.58
N GLU A 64 -2.24 -18.26 10.46
CA GLU A 64 -2.01 -18.03 11.90
C GLU A 64 -3.19 -17.32 12.59
N GLY A 65 -4.43 -17.61 12.15
CA GLY A 65 -5.65 -16.99 12.65
C GLY A 65 -5.86 -15.54 12.19
N ILE A 66 -5.04 -15.05 11.24
CA ILE A 66 -5.18 -13.71 10.65
C ILE A 66 -5.76 -13.86 9.24
N PRO A 67 -6.88 -13.17 8.92
CA PRO A 67 -7.42 -13.14 7.57
C PRO A 67 -6.38 -12.72 6.54
N LEU A 68 -6.28 -13.45 5.42
CA LEU A 68 -5.32 -13.13 4.37
C LEU A 68 -5.56 -11.73 3.79
N VAL A 69 -6.81 -11.26 3.80
CA VAL A 69 -7.17 -9.88 3.43
C VAL A 69 -6.47 -8.87 4.34
N ASP A 70 -6.50 -9.08 5.65
CA ASP A 70 -5.88 -8.17 6.62
C ASP A 70 -4.35 -8.17 6.49
N ARG A 71 -3.76 -9.34 6.27
CA ARG A 71 -2.31 -9.45 6.01
C ARG A 71 -1.92 -8.74 4.70
N HIS A 72 -2.72 -8.89 3.64
CA HIS A 72 -2.50 -8.21 2.36
C HIS A 72 -2.59 -6.68 2.49
N VAL A 73 -3.64 -6.17 3.15
CA VAL A 73 -3.82 -4.75 3.44
C VAL A 73 -2.68 -4.23 4.33
N GLY A 74 -2.22 -5.04 5.29
CA GLY A 74 -1.06 -4.75 6.13
C GLY A 74 0.22 -4.56 5.32
N TYR A 75 0.54 -5.49 4.41
CA TYR A 75 1.72 -5.38 3.53
C TYR A 75 1.67 -4.14 2.64
N PHE A 76 0.51 -3.84 2.04
CA PHE A 76 0.32 -2.61 1.29
C PHE A 76 0.62 -1.38 2.16
N THR A 77 0.02 -1.33 3.35
CA THR A 77 0.12 -0.17 4.27
C THR A 77 1.57 0.08 4.70
N VAL A 78 2.30 -0.99 5.04
CA VAL A 78 3.72 -0.90 5.41
C VAL A 78 4.55 -0.38 4.25
N ALA A 79 4.38 -0.94 3.05
CA ALA A 79 5.12 -0.53 1.87
C ALA A 79 4.83 0.92 1.45
N ALA A 80 3.57 1.34 1.49
CA ALA A 80 3.15 2.70 1.15
C ALA A 80 3.71 3.73 2.15
N LYS A 81 3.61 3.47 3.46
CA LYS A 81 4.14 4.36 4.50
C LYS A 81 5.64 4.54 4.39
N ALA A 82 6.40 3.45 4.23
CA ALA A 82 7.84 3.51 4.08
C ALA A 82 8.22 4.36 2.86
N ARG A 83 7.60 4.11 1.70
CA ARG A 83 7.91 4.85 0.48
C ARG A 83 7.53 6.33 0.57
N LEU A 84 6.39 6.67 1.18
CA LEU A 84 6.00 8.07 1.41
C LEU A 84 7.00 8.79 2.33
N TYR A 85 7.50 8.13 3.37
CA TYR A 85 8.51 8.71 4.24
C TYR A 85 9.83 8.96 3.51
N ASP A 86 10.28 8.02 2.68
CA ASP A 86 11.49 8.20 1.87
C ASP A 86 11.36 9.40 0.92
N LEU A 87 10.21 9.53 0.24
CA LEU A 87 9.92 10.66 -0.65
C LEU A 87 9.85 11.98 0.11
N TYR A 88 9.28 11.98 1.31
CA TYR A 88 9.27 13.13 2.21
C TYR A 88 10.69 13.56 2.57
N MET A 89 11.53 12.64 3.04
CA MET A 89 12.90 12.96 3.41
C MET A 89 13.69 13.49 2.22
N ALA A 90 13.59 12.86 1.05
CA ALA A 90 14.24 13.34 -0.17
C ALA A 90 13.84 14.79 -0.51
N HIS A 91 12.56 15.12 -0.41
CA HIS A 91 12.06 16.47 -0.65
C HIS A 91 12.58 17.51 0.34
N GLN A 92 12.66 17.16 1.63
CA GLN A 92 13.24 18.05 2.64
C GLN A 92 14.72 18.33 2.36
N HIS A 93 15.49 17.31 1.95
CA HIS A 93 16.88 17.49 1.55
C HIS A 93 17.02 18.41 0.33
N HIS A 94 16.15 18.29 -0.68
CA HIS A 94 16.16 19.19 -1.83
C HIS A 94 15.84 20.65 -1.47
N ARG A 95 14.92 20.90 -0.52
CA ARG A 95 14.60 22.25 -0.06
C ARG A 95 15.67 22.89 0.83
N GLY A 96 16.48 22.10 1.52
CA GLY A 96 17.58 22.62 2.35
C GLY A 96 18.83 23.05 1.57
N HIS A 97 18.88 22.78 0.26
CA HIS A 97 20.00 23.11 -0.63
C HIS A 97 19.65 24.18 -1.68
N ALA A 98 18.46 24.78 -1.61
CA ALA A 98 18.00 25.88 -2.46
C ALA A 98 17.96 27.19 -1.66
#